data_AF-A0A183H6Z6-F1
#
_entry.id   AF-A0A183H6Z6-F1
#
_cell.length_a   1.000
_cell.length_b   1.000
_cell.length_c   1.000
_cell.angle_alpha   90.00
_cell.angle_beta   90.00
_cell.angle_gamma   90.00
#
_symmetry.space_group_name_H-M   'P 1'
#
loop_
_entity.id
_entity.type
_entity.pdbx_description
1 polymer ?
#
loop_
_entity_poly.entity_id
_entity_poly.type
_entity_poly.pdbx_seq_one_letter_code
_entity_poly.pdbx_strand_id
1 'polypeptide(L)'
;MYNGIGLQTARGSGTNGYVQANMANLLLSKKRVAYNSEADIKRAEAEINKQPNKELLEHNRKRHIELKCADFEMLMENKGFDEAEIQKKVNEYRKLLQSQVASGELDIDAEMDNRDTHVRAKAAIENRGRMRAALGIKDDFVEGTSFEKFVLFF
;
A
#
# COMPACT_ATOMS: atom_id res chain seq x y z
N MET A 1 4.88 7.23 52.89
CA MET A 1 4.05 7.32 51.68
C MET A 1 4.95 7.58 50.49
N TYR A 2 4.87 6.76 49.45
CA TYR A 2 5.70 6.88 48.23
C TYR A 2 4.76 6.83 47.01
N ASN A 3 4.91 7.75 46.06
CA ASN A 3 4.01 7.90 44.90
C ASN A 3 2.51 7.99 45.25
N GLY A 4 2.19 8.58 46.41
CA GLY A 4 0.81 8.67 46.89
C GLY A 4 0.18 7.35 47.37
N ILE A 5 0.98 6.29 47.50
CA ILE A 5 0.52 4.95 47.89
C ILE A 5 1.17 4.54 49.23
N GLY A 6 0.42 3.80 50.06
CA GLY A 6 0.86 3.27 51.34
C GLY A 6 0.60 4.17 52.54
N LEU A 7 1.13 3.79 53.70
CA LEU A 7 0.95 4.52 54.96
C LEU A 7 1.85 5.77 55.04
N GLN A 8 1.39 6.80 55.75
CA GLN A 8 2.20 7.99 56.04
C GLN A 8 3.31 7.68 57.05
N THR A 9 3.01 6.86 58.08
CA THR A 9 3.97 6.31 59.03
C THR A 9 3.56 4.89 59.43
N ALA A 10 4.52 4.02 59.72
CA ALA A 10 4.26 2.66 60.24
C ALA A 10 3.81 2.68 61.71
N ARG A 11 4.12 3.76 62.45
CA ARG A 11 3.76 3.91 63.87
C ARG A 11 2.25 3.99 64.05
N GLY A 12 1.70 3.18 64.95
CA GLY A 12 0.26 3.11 65.21
C GLY A 12 -0.52 2.19 64.24
N SER A 13 0.12 1.65 63.20
CA SER A 13 -0.52 0.71 62.27
C SER A 13 -0.50 -0.75 62.74
N GLY A 14 0.32 -1.07 63.75
CA GLY A 14 0.51 -2.45 64.22
C GLY A 14 1.24 -3.37 63.24
N THR A 15 1.81 -2.83 62.15
CA THR A 15 2.55 -3.58 61.12
C THR A 15 3.91 -2.93 60.85
N ASN A 16 4.76 -3.60 60.06
CA ASN A 16 6.04 -3.04 59.60
C ASN A 16 5.89 -1.98 58.50
N GLY A 17 4.67 -1.71 58.02
CA GLY A 17 4.41 -0.73 56.95
C GLY A 17 4.90 -1.15 55.56
N TYR A 18 5.14 -2.45 55.34
CA TYR A 18 5.58 -2.97 54.04
C TYR A 18 4.43 -2.92 53.01
N VAL A 19 4.70 -2.33 51.84
CA VAL A 19 3.71 -2.15 50.76
C VAL A 19 4.18 -2.92 49.53
N GLN A 20 3.37 -3.85 49.06
CA GLN A 20 3.63 -4.64 47.85
C GLN A 20 2.78 -4.12 46.69
N ALA A 21 3.33 -4.13 45.47
CA ALA A 21 2.56 -3.87 44.28
C ALA A 21 1.56 -5.01 44.02
N ASN A 22 0.32 -4.66 43.66
CA ASN A 22 -0.69 -5.65 43.29
C ASN A 22 -0.39 -6.21 41.89
N MET A 23 0.01 -7.49 41.82
CA MET A 23 0.30 -8.18 40.55
C MET A 23 -0.96 -8.55 39.74
N ALA A 24 -2.14 -8.59 40.37
CA ALA A 24 -3.41 -8.85 39.70
C ALA A 24 -4.07 -7.56 39.16
N ASN A 25 -3.48 -6.38 39.42
CA ASN A 25 -4.00 -5.14 38.91
C ASN A 25 -3.68 -5.00 37.41
N LEU A 26 -4.65 -5.34 36.57
CA LEU A 26 -4.57 -5.07 35.13
C LEU A 26 -4.71 -3.56 34.91
N LEU A 27 -3.59 -2.88 34.64
CA LEU A 27 -3.64 -1.52 34.11
C LEU A 27 -4.30 -1.61 32.73
N LEU A 28 -5.61 -1.36 32.66
CA LEU A 28 -6.28 -1.17 31.38
C LEU A 28 -5.51 -0.07 30.65
N SER A 29 -4.86 -0.44 29.54
CA SER A 29 -4.17 0.53 28.69
C SER A 29 -5.13 1.69 28.42
N LYS A 30 -4.75 2.91 28.83
CA LYS A 30 -5.56 4.12 28.58
C LYS A 30 -5.87 4.32 27.10
N LYS A 31 -5.07 3.72 26.20
CA LYS A 31 -5.43 3.55 24.80
C LYS A 31 -6.38 2.35 24.67
N ARG A 32 -7.68 2.58 24.87
CA ARG A 32 -8.67 1.75 24.17
C ARG A 32 -8.46 1.99 22.69
N VAL A 33 -7.94 0.99 21.97
CA VAL A 33 -7.95 0.99 20.51
C VAL A 33 -9.40 0.85 20.10
N ALA A 34 -10.00 1.95 19.64
CA ALA A 34 -11.34 1.93 19.07
C ALA A 34 -11.24 1.28 17.69
N TYR A 35 -11.46 -0.03 17.61
CA TYR A 35 -11.54 -0.73 16.34
C TYR A 35 -12.78 -0.23 15.57
N ASN A 36 -12.63 0.02 14.27
CA ASN A 36 -13.69 0.50 13.39
C ASN A 36 -14.30 1.83 13.86
N SER A 37 -13.46 2.77 14.31
CA SER A 37 -13.95 4.12 14.54
C SER A 37 -14.49 4.72 13.23
N GLU A 38 -15.43 5.65 13.31
CA GLU A 38 -15.95 6.33 12.10
C GLU A 38 -14.83 6.96 11.27
N ALA A 39 -13.74 7.40 11.91
CA ALA A 39 -12.56 7.92 11.25
C ALA A 39 -11.81 6.83 10.44
N ASP A 40 -11.72 5.61 10.97
CA ASP A 40 -11.08 4.50 10.28
C ASP A 40 -11.89 4.05 9.06
N ILE A 41 -13.22 4.01 9.19
CA ILE A 41 -14.14 3.68 8.08
C ILE A 41 -14.01 4.73 6.97
N LYS A 42 -14.08 6.03 7.32
CA LYS A 42 -13.91 7.13 6.36
C LYS A 42 -12.55 7.08 5.65
N ARG A 43 -11.48 6.74 6.37
CA ARG A 43 -10.14 6.57 5.77
C ARG A 43 -10.13 5.41 4.78
N ALA A 44 -10.68 4.26 5.15
CA ALA A 44 -10.75 3.09 4.27
C ALA A 44 -11.56 3.37 2.99
N GLU A 45 -12.71 4.03 3.12
CA GLU A 45 -13.52 4.46 1.97
C GLU A 45 -12.77 5.43 1.06
N ALA A 46 -12.05 6.41 1.64
CA ALA A 46 -11.25 7.36 0.87
C ALA A 46 -10.11 6.67 0.11
N GLU A 47 -9.45 5.67 0.70
CA GLU A 47 -8.42 4.88 0.04
C GLU A 47 -8.96 4.03 -1.11
N ILE A 48 -10.17 3.48 -0.97
CA ILE A 48 -10.84 2.71 -2.03
C ILE A 48 -11.16 3.59 -3.25
N ASN A 49 -11.63 4.82 -3.00
CA ASN A 49 -12.09 5.74 -4.04
C ASN A 49 -10.96 6.52 -4.75
N LYS A 50 -9.74 6.50 -4.20
CA LYS A 50 -8.62 7.24 -4.78
C LYS A 50 -8.09 6.53 -6.02
N GLN A 51 -8.27 7.14 -7.19
CA GLN A 51 -7.74 6.60 -8.44
C GLN A 51 -6.21 6.73 -8.53
N PRO A 52 -5.53 5.78 -9.19
CA PRO A 52 -4.11 5.89 -9.49
C PRO A 52 -3.86 7.02 -10.50
N ASN A 53 -2.76 7.76 -10.33
CA ASN A 53 -2.36 8.79 -11.28
C ASN A 53 -1.69 8.13 -12.49
N LYS A 54 -2.27 8.32 -13.69
CA LYS A 54 -1.78 7.75 -14.95
C LYS A 54 -0.39 8.26 -15.31
N GLU A 55 -0.13 9.55 -15.09
CA GLU A 55 1.17 10.16 -15.42
C GLU A 55 2.31 9.53 -14.62
N LEU A 56 2.06 9.20 -13.36
CA LEU A 56 3.07 8.58 -12.50
C LEU A 56 3.34 7.12 -12.93
N LEU A 57 2.30 6.39 -13.31
CA LEU A 57 2.44 5.04 -13.86
C LEU A 57 3.25 5.05 -15.16
N GLU A 58 2.97 5.99 -16.06
CA GLU A 58 3.74 6.17 -17.30
C GLU A 58 5.19 6.55 -17.04
N HIS A 59 5.44 7.44 -16.07
CA HIS A 59 6.79 7.80 -15.67
C HIS A 59 7.56 6.58 -15.15
N ASN A 60 6.93 5.77 -14.29
CA ASN A 60 7.56 4.55 -13.77
C ASN A 60 7.83 3.53 -14.88
N ARG A 61 6.92 3.38 -15.87
CA ARG A 61 7.18 2.54 -17.05
C ARG A 61 8.41 3.00 -17.83
N LYS A 62 8.52 4.31 -18.10
CA LYS A 62 9.68 4.90 -18.79
C LYS A 62 10.97 4.69 -17.98
N ARG A 63 10.91 4.91 -16.66
CA ARG A 63 12.04 4.67 -15.76
C ARG A 63 12.52 3.22 -15.83
N HIS A 64 11.60 2.25 -15.89
CA HIS A 64 11.94 0.83 -15.96
C HIS A 64 12.68 0.47 -17.26
N ILE A 65 12.29 1.09 -18.38
CA ILE A 65 13.02 0.97 -19.66
C ILE A 65 14.44 1.50 -19.52
N GLU A 66 14.59 2.71 -18.97
CA GLU A 66 15.93 3.32 -18.81
C GLU A 66 16.80 2.55 -17.81
N LEU A 67 16.23 1.95 -16.77
CA LEU A 67 16.96 1.06 -15.87
C LEU A 67 17.53 -0.15 -16.63
N LYS A 68 16.72 -0.81 -17.48
CA LYS A 68 17.20 -1.91 -18.33
C LYS A 68 18.31 -1.46 -19.29
N CYS A 69 18.20 -0.25 -19.84
CA CYS A 69 19.25 0.33 -20.67
C CYS A 69 20.55 0.58 -19.89
N ALA A 70 20.45 1.12 -18.66
CA ALA A 70 21.61 1.36 -17.80
C ALA A 70 22.28 0.05 -17.36
N ASP A 71 21.50 -0.98 -17.03
CA ASP A 71 22.03 -2.32 -16.73
C ASP A 71 22.78 -2.90 -17.93
N PHE A 72 22.25 -2.72 -19.13
CA PHE A 72 22.89 -3.18 -20.37
C PHE A 72 24.18 -2.41 -20.68
N GLU A 73 24.20 -1.10 -20.42
CA GLU A 73 25.39 -0.26 -20.54
C GLU A 73 26.50 -0.75 -19.60
N MET A 74 26.20 -0.92 -18.31
CA MET A 74 27.15 -1.49 -17.34
C MET A 74 27.67 -2.87 -17.77
N LEU A 75 26.82 -3.74 -18.33
CA LEU A 75 27.24 -5.05 -18.82
C LEU A 75 28.21 -4.96 -20.00
N MET A 76 28.09 -3.95 -20.86
CA MET A 76 29.01 -3.74 -21.97
C MET A 76 30.32 -3.10 -21.52
N GLU A 77 30.28 -2.15 -20.59
CA GLU A 77 31.47 -1.56 -19.97
C GLU A 77 32.33 -2.64 -19.29
N ASN A 78 31.69 -3.52 -18.50
CA ASN A 78 32.37 -4.62 -17.83
C ASN A 78 33.02 -5.62 -18.80
N LYS A 79 32.55 -5.69 -20.06
CA LYS A 79 33.13 -6.51 -21.12
C LYS A 79 34.24 -5.79 -21.89
N GLY A 80 34.47 -4.51 -21.62
CA GLY A 80 35.53 -3.71 -22.25
C GLY A 80 35.20 -3.26 -23.68
N PHE A 81 33.92 -3.06 -24.01
CA PHE A 81 33.55 -2.44 -25.29
C PHE A 81 33.92 -0.95 -25.32
N ASP A 82 34.11 -0.41 -26.53
CA ASP A 82 34.37 1.01 -26.73
C ASP A 82 33.11 1.87 -26.50
N GLU A 83 33.28 3.07 -25.98
CA GLU A 83 32.18 3.96 -25.56
C GLU A 83 31.25 4.32 -26.73
N ALA A 84 31.80 4.48 -27.95
CA ALA A 84 31.01 4.74 -29.14
C ALA A 84 30.16 3.54 -29.59
N GLU A 85 30.62 2.31 -29.34
CA GLU A 85 29.87 1.09 -29.63
C GLU A 85 28.78 0.85 -28.59
N ILE A 86 29.08 1.11 -27.32
CA ILE A 86 28.13 1.02 -26.20
C ILE A 86 26.93 1.92 -26.47
N GLN A 87 27.18 3.19 -26.77
CA GLN A 87 26.11 4.17 -26.98
C GLN A 87 25.20 3.81 -28.17
N LYS A 88 25.76 3.27 -29.27
CA LYS A 88 24.99 2.78 -30.41
C LYS A 88 24.08 1.62 -30.01
N LYS A 89 24.63 0.59 -29.35
CA LYS A 89 23.87 -0.60 -28.94
C LYS A 89 22.82 -0.27 -27.88
N VAL A 90 23.11 0.61 -26.92
CA VAL A 90 22.13 1.06 -25.91
C VAL A 90 20.98 1.81 -26.57
N ASN A 91 21.25 2.65 -27.58
CA ASN A 91 20.21 3.36 -28.32
C ASN A 91 19.32 2.43 -29.15
N GLU A 92 19.91 1.41 -29.78
CA GLU A 92 19.15 0.35 -30.47
C GLU A 92 18.29 -0.44 -29.48
N TYR A 93 18.86 -0.81 -28.34
CA TYR A 93 18.16 -1.53 -27.28
C TYR A 93 16.99 -0.72 -26.71
N ARG A 94 17.17 0.58 -26.48
CA ARG A 94 16.09 1.49 -26.04
C ARG A 94 14.92 1.47 -27.03
N LYS A 95 15.19 1.58 -28.33
CA LYS A 95 14.15 1.54 -29.38
C LYS A 95 13.43 0.20 -29.40
N LEU A 96 14.17 -0.90 -29.25
CA LEU A 96 13.63 -2.25 -29.21
C LEU A 96 12.71 -2.46 -27.99
N LEU A 97 13.13 -2.01 -26.81
CA LEU A 97 12.29 -2.08 -25.61
C LEU A 97 11.02 -1.24 -25.77
N GLN A 98 11.12 -0.02 -26.30
CA GLN A 98 9.95 0.82 -26.56
C GLN A 98 8.99 0.17 -27.57
N SER A 99 9.50 -0.48 -28.63
CA SER A 99 8.64 -1.18 -29.58
C SER A 99 7.96 -2.40 -28.98
N GLN A 100 8.64 -3.17 -28.12
CA GLN A 100 8.07 -4.34 -27.45
C GLN A 100 7.00 -3.98 -26.43
N VAL A 101 7.15 -2.84 -25.77
CA VAL A 101 6.12 -2.29 -24.87
C VAL A 101 4.90 -1.83 -25.67
N ALA A 102 5.12 -1.19 -26.82
CA ALA A 102 4.04 -0.75 -27.70
C ALA A 102 3.29 -1.92 -28.36
N SER A 103 3.98 -3.02 -28.70
CA SER A 103 3.36 -4.24 -29.23
C SER A 103 2.67 -5.09 -28.16
N GLY A 104 2.95 -4.83 -26.87
CA GLY A 104 2.41 -5.60 -25.74
C GLY A 104 3.13 -6.94 -25.52
N GLU A 105 4.23 -7.21 -26.23
CA GLU A 105 5.06 -8.39 -25.99
C GLU A 105 5.78 -8.32 -24.63
N LEU A 106 6.12 -7.11 -24.19
CA LEU A 106 6.82 -6.88 -22.94
C LEU A 106 5.93 -6.13 -21.94
N ASP A 107 5.46 -6.85 -20.93
CA ASP A 107 4.65 -6.30 -19.85
C ASP A 107 5.53 -5.71 -18.75
N ILE A 108 5.76 -4.39 -18.82
CA ILE A 108 6.48 -3.65 -17.77
C ILE A 108 5.65 -3.57 -16.49
N ASP A 109 4.32 -3.57 -16.58
CA ASP A 109 3.47 -3.36 -15.41
C ASP A 109 3.64 -4.49 -14.38
N ALA A 110 3.87 -5.72 -14.86
CA ALA A 110 4.13 -6.88 -14.02
C ALA A 110 5.45 -6.79 -13.22
N GLU A 111 6.45 -6.07 -13.74
CA GLU A 111 7.76 -5.89 -13.10
C GLU A 111 7.84 -4.64 -12.23
N MET A 112 6.78 -3.82 -12.17
CA MET A 112 6.79 -2.58 -11.38
C MET A 112 6.89 -2.86 -9.88
N ASP A 113 7.50 -1.93 -9.14
CA ASP A 113 7.66 -2.07 -7.69
C ASP A 113 6.30 -2.04 -6.98
N ASN A 114 5.95 -3.17 -6.38
CA ASN A 114 4.77 -3.33 -5.55
C ASN A 114 4.79 -2.47 -4.29
N ARG A 115 5.84 -1.72 -3.96
CA ARG A 115 5.83 -0.73 -2.86
C ARG A 115 5.20 0.61 -3.27
N ASP A 116 5.09 0.88 -4.58
CA ASP A 116 4.45 2.10 -5.09
C ASP A 116 2.93 2.05 -4.83
N THR A 117 2.41 3.13 -4.23
CA THR A 117 1.00 3.27 -3.88
C THR A 117 0.09 3.28 -5.11
N HIS A 118 0.54 3.84 -6.23
CA HIS A 118 -0.25 3.94 -7.45
C HIS A 118 -0.28 2.62 -8.22
N VAL A 119 0.82 1.87 -8.22
CA VAL A 119 0.88 0.51 -8.79
C VAL A 119 -0.07 -0.41 -8.01
N ARG A 120 -0.01 -0.37 -6.67
CA ARG A 120 -0.96 -1.10 -5.81
C ARG A 120 -2.41 -0.71 -6.08
N ALA A 121 -2.70 0.59 -6.21
CA ALA A 121 -4.05 1.07 -6.47
C ALA A 121 -4.58 0.59 -7.83
N LYS A 122 -3.76 0.62 -8.89
CA LYS A 122 -4.11 0.06 -10.20
C LYS A 122 -4.42 -1.44 -10.10
N ALA A 123 -3.53 -2.22 -9.49
CA ALA A 123 -3.73 -3.66 -9.31
C ALA A 123 -4.97 -3.97 -8.46
N ALA A 124 -5.26 -3.16 -7.43
CA ALA A 124 -6.46 -3.30 -6.61
C ALA A 124 -7.74 -3.03 -7.42
N ILE A 125 -7.76 -2.01 -8.29
CA ILE A 125 -8.88 -1.73 -9.18
C ILE A 125 -9.10 -2.88 -10.16
N GLU A 126 -8.04 -3.40 -10.78
CA GLU A 126 -8.15 -4.56 -11.68
C GLU A 126 -8.67 -5.81 -10.95
N ASN A 127 -8.14 -6.11 -9.77
CA ASN A 127 -8.59 -7.25 -8.97
C ASN A 127 -10.05 -7.12 -8.53
N ARG A 128 -10.49 -5.91 -8.15
CA ARG A 128 -11.90 -5.62 -7.84
C ARG A 128 -12.77 -5.79 -9.08
N GLY A 129 -12.33 -5.33 -10.25
CA GLY A 129 -13.03 -5.52 -11.52
C GLY A 129 -13.21 -7.00 -11.88
N ARG A 130 -12.15 -7.80 -11.74
CA ARG A 130 -12.22 -9.26 -11.93
C ARG A 130 -13.18 -9.92 -10.95
N MET A 131 -13.15 -9.52 -9.68
CA MET A 131 -14.08 -10.02 -8.66
C MET A 131 -15.53 -9.63 -8.96
N ARG A 132 -15.77 -8.39 -9.40
CA ARG A 132 -17.09 -7.88 -9.80
C ARG A 132 -17.68 -8.73 -10.93
N ALA A 133 -16.86 -9.00 -11.97
CA ALA A 133 -17.25 -9.86 -13.09
C ALA A 133 -17.53 -11.31 -12.64
N ALA A 134 -16.67 -11.88 -11.77
CA ALA A 134 -16.84 -13.23 -11.25
C ALA A 134 -18.12 -13.39 -10.41
N LEU A 135 -18.52 -12.34 -9.68
CA LEU A 135 -19.76 -12.30 -8.90
C LEU A 135 -21.00 -11.95 -9.75
N GLY A 136 -20.86 -11.69 -11.04
CA GLY A 136 -21.97 -11.35 -11.93
C GLY A 136 -22.59 -9.97 -11.67
N ILE A 137 -21.84 -9.06 -11.04
CA ILE A 137 -22.30 -7.69 -10.77
C ILE A 137 -22.16 -6.90 -12.08
N LYS A 138 -23.28 -6.38 -12.59
CA LYS A 138 -23.34 -5.58 -13.82
C LYS A 138 -22.50 -4.30 -13.71
N ASP A 139 -21.96 -3.79 -14.81
CA ASP A 139 -21.17 -2.54 -14.81
C ASP A 139 -22.01 -1.31 -14.41
N ASP A 140 -23.31 -1.32 -14.74
CA ASP A 140 -24.26 -0.25 -14.38
C ASP A 140 -24.70 -0.28 -12.91
N PHE A 141 -24.24 -1.27 -12.13
CA PHE A 141 -24.59 -1.36 -10.72
C PHE A 141 -23.99 -0.19 -9.93
N VAL A 142 -24.87 0.60 -9.31
CA VAL A 142 -24.54 1.73 -8.46
C VAL A 142 -24.42 1.25 -7.01
N GLU A 143 -23.30 1.55 -6.38
CA GLU A 143 -23.05 1.16 -5.00
C GLU A 143 -24.04 1.85 -4.04
N GLY A 144 -24.59 1.09 -3.08
CA GLY A 144 -25.57 1.60 -2.11
C GLY A 144 -27.04 1.49 -2.54
N THR A 145 -27.35 1.16 -3.80
CA THR A 145 -28.75 1.03 -4.27
C THR A 145 -29.37 -0.34 -4.02
N SER A 146 -28.62 -1.30 -3.45
CA SER A 146 -29.10 -2.67 -3.21
C SER A 146 -30.37 -2.78 -2.35
N PHE A 147 -30.66 -1.77 -1.52
CA PHE A 147 -31.84 -1.72 -0.65
C PHE A 147 -32.82 -0.59 -1.02
N GLU A 148 -32.58 0.12 -2.13
CA GLU A 148 -33.55 1.11 -2.61
C GLU A 148 -34.84 0.38 -3.01
N LYS A 149 -35.97 0.84 -2.46
CA LYS A 149 -37.28 0.30 -2.84
C LYS A 149 -37.51 0.63 -4.32
N PHE A 150 -37.61 -0.38 -5.18
CA PHE A 150 -38.14 -0.21 -6.52
C PHE A 150 -39.57 0.31 -6.42
N VAL A 151 -39.75 1.62 -6.55
CA VAL A 151 -41.07 2.23 -6.73
C VAL A 151 -41.49 1.93 -8.16
N LEU A 152 -42.04 0.73 -8.37
CA LEU A 152 -42.78 0.40 -9.58
C LEU A 152 -44.07 1.22 -9.55
N PHE A 153 -44.08 2.35 -10.26
CA PHE A 153 -45.32 2.99 -10.68
C PHE A 153 -45.99 2.04 -11.69
N PHE A 154 -47.02 1.34 -11.23
CA PHE A 154 -48.00 0.65 -12.07
C PHE A 154 -49.05 1.64 -12.56
#